data_AF-X1QKC0-F1
#
_entry.id   AF-X1QKC0-F1
#
_cell.length_a   1.000
_cell.length_b   1.000
_cell.length_c   1.000
_cell.angle_alpha   90.00
_cell.angle_beta   90.00
_cell.angle_gamma   90.00
#
_symmetry.space_group_name_H-M   'P 1'
#
loop_
_entity.id
_entity.type
_entity.pdbx_description
1 polymer ?
#
loop_
_entity_poly.entity_id
_entity_poly.type
_entity_poly.pdbx_seq_one_letter_code
_entity_poly.pdbx_strand_id
1 'polypeptide(L)'
;ITAKGKDIDVTWKGERKVTDYFKFQIEVKFRLLGLTDVEATQQGIKIKTNQGMVEIKVKGILIRDYEGKFETSAFRKFLRSIYEKWVIPSRVVQFEEKLISDSDEFLNQAKAYLDLEGKR
;
A
#
# COMPACT_ATOMS: atom_id res chain seq x y z
N ILE A 1 -8.67 -24.03 -28.35
CA ILE A 1 -7.98 -22.79 -27.90
C ILE A 1 -8.55 -22.46 -26.53
N THR A 2 -7.84 -22.77 -25.45
CA THR A 2 -8.31 -22.51 -24.09
C THR A 2 -8.22 -21.00 -23.85
N ALA A 3 -9.34 -20.35 -23.50
CA ALA A 3 -9.39 -18.90 -23.29
C ALA A 3 -8.33 -18.50 -22.25
N LYS A 4 -7.30 -17.75 -22.67
CA LYS A 4 -6.36 -17.11 -21.74
C LYS A 4 -7.14 -16.02 -21.00
N GLY A 5 -7.39 -16.24 -19.71
CA GLY A 5 -8.02 -15.23 -18.86
C GLY A 5 -7.26 -13.92 -18.89
N LYS A 6 -7.97 -12.81 -18.66
CA LYS A 6 -7.41 -11.47 -18.68
C LYS A 6 -6.70 -11.17 -17.35
N ASP A 7 -5.48 -10.66 -17.44
CA ASP A 7 -4.75 -10.14 -16.27
C ASP A 7 -4.85 -8.62 -16.21
N ILE A 8 -5.02 -8.06 -15.01
CA ILE A 8 -5.15 -6.63 -14.77
C ILE A 8 -4.27 -6.25 -13.58
N ASP A 9 -3.32 -5.33 -13.81
CA ASP A 9 -2.48 -4.76 -12.76
C ASP A 9 -2.86 -3.29 -12.54
N VAL A 10 -3.16 -2.91 -11.30
CA VAL A 10 -3.45 -1.53 -10.89
C VAL A 10 -2.52 -1.15 -9.76
N THR A 11 -1.84 -0.01 -9.89
CA THR A 11 -0.97 0.54 -8.85
C THR A 11 -1.46 1.91 -8.41
N TRP A 12 -1.67 2.07 -7.11
CA TRP A 12 -1.96 3.36 -6.48
C TRP A 12 -0.81 3.79 -5.60
N LYS A 13 -0.55 5.09 -5.59
CA LYS A 13 0.46 5.72 -4.74
C LYS A 13 -0.18 6.91 -4.04
N GLY A 14 -0.09 6.91 -2.72
CA GLY A 14 -0.50 8.02 -1.87
C GLY A 14 0.70 8.53 -1.09
N GLU A 15 0.83 9.84 -0.99
CA GLU A 15 1.95 10.49 -0.32
C GLU A 15 1.45 11.55 0.64
N ARG A 16 2.07 11.64 1.81
CA ARG A 16 1.74 12.64 2.83
C ARG A 16 3.01 13.17 3.48
N LYS A 17 3.23 14.48 3.41
CA LYS A 17 4.27 15.15 4.20
C LYS A 17 3.90 15.07 5.69
N VAL A 18 4.80 14.59 6.52
CA VAL A 18 4.59 14.45 7.98
C VAL A 18 5.39 15.50 8.73
N THR A 19 6.63 15.72 8.31
CA THR A 19 7.46 16.84 8.74
C THR A 19 8.26 17.33 7.53
N ASP A 20 9.05 18.39 7.69
CA ASP A 20 9.99 18.84 6.65
C ASP A 20 11.13 17.85 6.38
N TYR A 21 11.22 16.79 7.19
CA TYR A 21 12.21 15.72 7.04
C TYR A 21 11.57 14.38 6.67
N PHE A 22 10.39 14.05 7.22
CA PHE A 22 9.72 12.77 7.00
C PHE A 22 8.50 12.92 6.09
N LYS A 23 8.44 12.05 5.08
CA LYS A 23 7.29 11.91 4.19
C LYS A 23 6.86 10.45 4.16
N PHE A 24 5.57 10.23 4.35
CA PHE A 24 4.96 8.92 4.22
C PHE A 24 4.56 8.70 2.78
N GLN A 25 4.79 7.50 2.28
CA GLN A 25 4.26 7.03 1.02
C GLN A 25 3.66 5.64 1.23
N ILE A 26 2.48 5.41 0.69
CA ILE A 26 1.86 4.10 0.64
C ILE A 26 1.68 3.74 -0.84
N GLU A 27 2.17 2.57 -1.22
CA GLU A 27 1.98 2.00 -2.54
C GLU A 27 1.07 0.77 -2.41
N VAL A 28 -0.04 0.76 -3.15
CA VAL A 28 -0.98 -0.36 -3.21
C VAL A 28 -0.95 -0.93 -4.60
N LYS A 29 -0.80 -2.25 -4.72
CA LYS A 29 -0.89 -2.98 -5.98
C LYS A 29 -2.01 -3.99 -5.91
N PHE A 30 -2.96 -3.87 -6.83
CA PHE A 30 -3.96 -4.87 -7.11
C PHE A 30 -3.55 -5.63 -8.36
N ARG A 31 -3.62 -6.96 -8.31
CA ARG A 31 -3.48 -7.81 -9.48
C ARG A 31 -4.68 -8.74 -9.56
N LEU A 32 -5.40 -8.67 -10.66
CA LEU A 32 -6.42 -9.64 -11.00
C LEU A 32 -5.80 -10.59 -12.02
N LEU A 33 -5.74 -11.87 -11.70
CA LEU A 33 -5.09 -12.89 -12.51
C LEU A 33 -6.14 -13.87 -13.04
N GLY A 34 -6.03 -14.19 -14.32
CA GLY A 34 -6.82 -15.23 -14.97
C GLY A 34 -8.32 -14.95 -14.95
N LEU A 35 -8.74 -13.69 -15.14
CA LEU A 35 -10.16 -13.35 -15.19
C LEU A 35 -10.83 -14.03 -16.40
N THR A 36 -11.84 -14.85 -16.12
CA THR A 36 -12.68 -15.50 -17.12
C THR A 36 -14.16 -15.24 -16.85
N ASP A 37 -14.94 -15.00 -17.89
CA ASP A 37 -16.40 -14.90 -17.78
C ASP A 37 -17.00 -16.27 -17.42
N VAL A 38 -17.88 -16.31 -16.42
CA VAL A 38 -18.59 -17.50 -15.98
C VAL A 38 -20.07 -17.20 -15.74
N GLU A 39 -20.92 -18.20 -15.93
CA GLU A 39 -22.33 -18.15 -15.51
C GLU A 39 -22.45 -18.84 -14.14
N ALA A 40 -22.69 -18.05 -13.09
CA ALA A 40 -22.95 -18.56 -11.75
C ALA A 40 -24.46 -18.58 -11.48
N THR A 41 -24.93 -19.57 -10.74
CA THR A 41 -26.33 -19.61 -10.26
C THR A 41 -26.35 -19.16 -8.81
N GLN A 42 -26.81 -17.94 -8.55
CA GLN A 42 -27.03 -17.42 -7.19
C GLN A 42 -28.54 -17.35 -6.94
N GLN A 43 -28.99 -17.97 -5.84
CA GLN A 43 -30.40 -17.95 -5.42
C GLN A 43 -31.40 -18.39 -6.53
N GLY A 44 -30.98 -19.31 -7.41
CA GLY A 44 -31.79 -19.81 -8.52
C GLY A 44 -31.80 -18.93 -9.77
N ILE A 45 -31.13 -17.77 -9.75
CA ILE A 45 -30.98 -16.87 -10.90
C ILE A 45 -29.58 -17.05 -11.50
N LYS A 46 -29.51 -17.20 -12.82
CA LYS A 46 -28.24 -17.20 -13.56
C LYS A 46 -27.72 -15.78 -13.69
N ILE A 47 -26.53 -15.54 -13.16
CA ILE A 47 -25.80 -14.28 -13.28
C ILE A 47 -24.50 -14.51 -14.06
N LYS A 48 -24.18 -13.59 -14.97
CA LYS A 48 -22.86 -13.54 -15.62
C LYS A 48 -21.92 -12.75 -14.73
N THR A 49 -20.79 -13.36 -14.35
CA THR A 49 -19.77 -12.75 -13.50
C THR A 49 -18.38 -13.17 -13.97
N ASN A 50 -17.33 -12.67 -13.31
CA ASN A 50 -15.96 -13.07 -13.56
C ASN A 50 -15.41 -13.94 -12.43
N GLN A 51 -14.67 -14.98 -12.80
CA GLN A 51 -13.87 -15.79 -11.89
C GLN A 51 -12.39 -15.49 -12.14
N GLY A 52 -11.61 -15.34 -11.06
CA GLY A 52 -10.17 -15.11 -11.11
C GLY A 52 -9.57 -15.03 -9.71
N MET A 53 -8.26 -14.78 -9.64
CA MET A 53 -7.55 -14.56 -8.38
C MET A 53 -7.26 -13.07 -8.21
N VAL A 54 -7.49 -12.53 -7.01
CA VAL A 54 -7.11 -11.15 -6.66
C VAL A 54 -5.95 -11.18 -5.67
N GLU A 55 -4.84 -10.55 -6.04
CA GLU A 55 -3.69 -10.29 -5.15
C GLU A 55 -3.67 -8.81 -4.78
N ILE A 56 -3.54 -8.52 -3.48
CA ILE A 56 -3.36 -7.16 -2.97
C ILE A 56 -2.03 -7.09 -2.24
N LYS A 57 -1.18 -6.13 -2.62
CA LYS A 57 0.07 -5.80 -1.95
C LYS A 57 0.03 -4.36 -1.49
N VAL A 58 0.29 -4.13 -0.21
CA VAL A 58 0.38 -2.80 0.39
C VAL A 58 1.80 -2.61 0.91
N LYS A 59 2.41 -1.48 0.59
CA LYS A 59 3.76 -1.15 1.01
C LYS A 59 3.80 0.25 1.59
N GLY A 60 4.04 0.35 2.90
CA GLY A 60 4.40 1.59 3.57
C GLY A 60 5.88 1.94 3.35
N ILE A 61 6.17 3.19 3.03
CA ILE A 61 7.51 3.71 2.76
C ILE A 61 7.70 5.00 3.57
N LEU A 62 8.70 5.01 4.45
CA LEU A 62 9.14 6.19 5.17
C LEU A 62 10.27 6.87 4.41
N ILE A 63 9.98 7.99 3.75
CA ILE A 63 10.98 8.79 3.04
C ILE A 63 11.57 9.81 4.01
N ARG A 64 12.89 9.90 4.04
CA ARG A 64 13.69 10.80 4.88
C ARG A 64 14.40 11.81 3.99
N ASP A 65 14.51 13.06 4.43
CA ASP A 65 15.08 14.18 3.67
C ASP A 65 14.57 14.25 2.21
N TYR A 66 13.26 14.22 2.03
CA TYR A 66 12.67 14.17 0.69
C TYR A 66 12.84 15.47 -0.12
N GLU A 67 13.29 16.56 0.52
CA GLU A 67 13.60 17.85 -0.16
C GLU A 67 15.10 18.03 -0.42
N GLY A 68 15.96 17.07 -0.03
CA GLY A 68 17.41 17.11 -0.23
C GLY A 68 18.10 18.32 0.44
N LYS A 69 17.40 18.99 1.36
CA LYS A 69 17.86 20.23 2.01
C LYS A 69 18.89 19.94 3.09
N PHE A 70 19.01 18.70 3.53
CA PHE A 70 19.92 18.30 4.61
C PHE A 70 21.27 17.77 4.12
N GLU A 71 21.47 17.59 2.80
CA GLU A 71 22.73 17.11 2.22
C GLU A 71 23.72 18.20 1.76
N THR A 72 23.36 19.48 1.65
CA THR A 72 24.14 20.43 0.81
C THR A 72 24.98 21.51 1.51
N SER A 73 24.83 21.81 2.81
CA SER A 73 25.68 22.81 3.50
C SER A 73 25.67 22.61 5.03
N ALA A 74 26.34 23.46 5.83
CA ALA A 74 26.64 23.44 7.28
C ALA A 74 25.59 22.79 8.24
N PHE A 75 24.35 22.70 7.82
CA PHE A 75 23.27 21.84 8.31
C PHE A 75 23.69 20.35 8.54
N ARG A 76 24.66 19.84 7.75
CA ARG A 76 25.38 18.55 7.90
C ARG A 76 26.15 18.36 9.22
N LYS A 77 26.50 19.42 9.95
CA LYS A 77 27.20 19.32 11.26
C LYS A 77 26.27 19.46 12.47
N PHE A 78 25.07 20.02 12.29
CA PHE A 78 24.08 20.26 13.36
C PHE A 78 23.05 19.12 13.47
N LEU A 79 22.62 18.51 12.36
CA LEU A 79 21.97 17.19 12.40
C LEU A 79 22.89 16.14 13.02
N ARG A 80 24.20 16.23 12.82
CA ARG A 80 25.17 15.31 13.41
C ARG A 80 25.17 15.34 14.95
N SER A 81 24.73 16.39 15.65
CA SER A 81 24.75 16.45 17.12
C SER A 81 23.39 16.23 17.80
N ILE A 82 22.28 16.64 17.16
CA ILE A 82 20.91 16.50 17.69
C ILE A 82 20.29 15.14 17.26
N TYR A 83 20.71 14.61 16.11
CA TYR A 83 20.17 13.40 15.48
C TYR A 83 20.91 12.11 15.94
N GLU A 84 22.20 12.22 16.29
CA GLU A 84 23.07 11.08 16.69
C GLU A 84 22.78 10.48 18.06
N LYS A 85 21.97 11.10 18.94
CA LYS A 85 21.92 10.66 20.36
C LYS A 85 20.62 10.00 20.83
N TRP A 86 19.40 10.50 20.57
CA TRP A 86 18.20 9.95 21.24
C TRP A 86 16.83 10.09 20.55
N VAL A 87 16.62 11.02 19.61
CA VAL A 87 15.25 11.43 19.21
C VAL A 87 14.74 10.76 17.93
N ILE A 88 15.63 10.31 17.06
CA ILE A 88 15.22 9.73 15.77
C ILE A 88 14.96 8.24 15.78
N PRO A 89 15.70 7.39 16.52
CA PRO A 89 15.42 5.96 16.49
C PRO A 89 13.98 5.69 16.93
N SER A 90 13.55 6.32 18.03
CA SER A 90 12.18 6.19 18.54
C SER A 90 11.14 6.76 17.58
N ARG A 91 11.39 7.92 16.96
CA ARG A 91 10.45 8.54 16.01
C ARG A 91 10.34 7.75 14.70
N VAL A 92 11.46 7.25 14.20
CA VAL A 92 11.51 6.39 13.00
C VAL A 92 10.76 5.10 13.27
N VAL A 93 11.05 4.42 14.38
CA VAL A 93 10.36 3.20 14.77
C VAL A 93 8.86 3.47 14.92
N GLN A 94 8.46 4.52 15.62
CA GLN A 94 7.04 4.89 15.74
C GLN A 94 6.38 5.18 14.39
N PHE A 95 7.10 5.81 13.45
CA PHE A 95 6.57 6.10 12.12
C PHE A 95 6.52 4.87 11.22
N GLU A 96 7.49 3.96 11.34
CA GLU A 96 7.48 2.67 10.66
C GLU A 96 6.36 1.79 11.21
N GLU A 97 6.20 1.68 12.53
CA GLU A 97 5.09 1.00 13.20
C GLU A 97 3.74 1.59 12.77
N LYS A 98 3.63 2.92 12.70
CA LYS A 98 2.43 3.58 12.21
C LYS A 98 2.15 3.24 10.75
N LEU A 99 3.16 3.28 9.87
CA LEU A 99 2.99 2.93 8.46
C LEU A 99 2.59 1.46 8.28
N ILE A 100 3.14 0.56 9.10
CA ILE A 100 2.77 -0.86 9.12
C ILE A 100 1.30 -0.99 9.55
N SER A 101 0.93 -0.39 10.68
CA SER A 101 -0.45 -0.42 11.18
C SER A 101 -1.45 0.13 10.17
N ASP A 102 -1.18 1.30 9.59
CA ASP A 102 -2.05 1.93 8.59
C ASP A 102 -2.13 1.06 7.32
N SER A 103 -1.04 0.39 6.93
CA SER A 103 -1.00 -0.52 5.77
C SER A 103 -1.78 -1.82 6.01
N ASP A 104 -1.65 -2.40 7.19
CA ASP A 104 -2.34 -3.63 7.60
C ASP A 104 -3.83 -3.38 7.78
N GLU A 105 -4.21 -2.24 8.36
CA GLU A 105 -5.61 -1.82 8.46
C GLU A 105 -6.24 -1.72 7.07
N PHE A 106 -5.59 -1.01 6.15
CA PHE A 106 -6.08 -0.90 4.77
C PHE A 106 -6.18 -2.27 4.08
N LEU A 107 -5.16 -3.13 4.23
CA LEU A 107 -5.19 -4.48 3.65
C LEU A 107 -6.36 -5.30 4.20
N ASN A 108 -6.64 -5.22 5.50
CA ASN A 108 -7.74 -5.93 6.14
C ASN A 108 -9.10 -5.40 5.68
N GLN A 109 -9.27 -4.07 5.58
CA GLN A 109 -10.47 -3.46 5.03
C GLN A 109 -10.70 -3.88 3.57
N ALA A 110 -9.65 -3.89 2.74
CA ALA A 110 -9.74 -4.32 1.35
C ALA A 110 -10.14 -5.81 1.23
N LYS A 111 -9.56 -6.69 2.06
CA LYS A 111 -9.96 -8.10 2.12
C LYS A 111 -11.41 -8.27 2.55
N ALA A 112 -11.84 -7.57 3.61
CA ALA A 112 -13.20 -7.65 4.11
C ALA A 112 -14.21 -7.16 3.06
N TYR A 113 -13.90 -6.08 2.35
CA TYR A 113 -14.74 -5.57 1.27
C TYR A 113 -14.89 -6.60 0.13
N LEU A 114 -13.79 -7.20 -0.32
CA LEU A 114 -13.85 -8.20 -1.39
C LEU A 114 -14.56 -9.49 -0.97
N ASP A 115 -14.42 -9.92 0.30
CA ASP A 115 -15.14 -11.09 0.82
C ASP A 115 -16.64 -10.82 0.93
N LEU A 116 -17.05 -9.60 1.28
CA LEU A 116 -18.46 -9.19 1.27
C LEU A 116 -19.02 -9.14 -0.15
N GLU A 117 -18.30 -8.56 -1.10
CA GLU A 117 -18.74 -8.52 -2.51
C GLU A 117 -18.74 -9.90 -3.16
N GLY A 118 -17.85 -10.81 -2.76
CA GLY A 118 -17.87 -12.20 -3.24
C GLY A 118 -19.02 -13.06 -2.69
N LYS A 119 -19.67 -12.61 -1.61
CA LYS A 119 -20.84 -13.29 -1.00
C LYS A 119 -22.19 -12.74 -1.50
N ARG A 120 -22.19 -11.54 -2.08
CA ARG A 120 -23.38 -10.95 -2.71
C ARG A 120 -23.68 -11.65 -4.02
#